data_AF-A0A959AIZ2-F1
#
_entry.id   AF-A0A959AIZ2-F1
#
_cell.length_a   1.000
_cell.length_b   1.000
_cell.length_c   1.000
_cell.angle_alpha   90.00
_cell.angle_beta   90.00
_cell.angle_gamma   90.00
#
_symmetry.space_group_name_H-M   'P 1'
#
loop_
_entity.id
_entity.type
_entity.pdbx_description
1 polymer ?
#
loop_
_entity_poly.entity_id
_entity_poly.type
_entity_poly.pdbx_seq_one_letter_code
_entity_poly.pdbx_strand_id
1 'polypeptide(L)'
;MKYAILFLALCFSTALPAQTLISIEHSCSFDGEEEQTDFYTFDASKEADRIVGEILNSVNLAKNFVVKSADCKNALATTEGRQRYILYNTTFLEKFKETGKVRWGAYCVLAHEIGHHLNNDDFTISDSKKRKVLELQADKFAGGVLYNLGASLEEAQAGIELLQSTGESNTHPPARARAEAMASGWKNAQEVHRHRAERDGDRTEDTTPPKNTNQPTKSEPQGKDSGAKLPEIEKKPPTQPQVDQTAVSDQLFRNALVGQWEATYSDGYSNINNIVTLNANGTGVGYLYMNGILANTVYVSWQVQRGYYMEQYAGTQYYSTLAIAFNGNNYMSLTMAETNMPNGLPVGTVLYYTRRY
;
A
#
# COMPACT_ATOMS: atom_id res chain seq x y z
N MET A 1 -25.13 52.04 -39.21
CA MET A 1 -24.18 50.98 -38.80
C MET A 1 -24.18 50.84 -37.27
N LYS A 2 -25.17 50.17 -36.65
CA LYS A 2 -25.20 49.95 -35.18
C LYS A 2 -25.82 48.62 -34.72
N TYR A 3 -26.15 47.69 -35.63
CA TYR A 3 -26.84 46.44 -35.27
C TYR A 3 -26.21 45.17 -35.88
N ALA A 4 -24.88 45.14 -36.06
CA ALA A 4 -24.20 43.99 -36.65
C ALA A 4 -23.28 43.21 -35.68
N ILE A 5 -23.21 43.61 -34.39
CA ILE A 5 -22.24 43.02 -33.43
C ILE A 5 -22.94 42.14 -32.37
N LEU A 6 -24.27 42.00 -32.39
CA LEU A 6 -25.01 41.23 -31.36
C LEU A 6 -25.54 39.86 -31.84
N PHE A 7 -24.99 39.28 -32.91
CA PHE A 7 -25.45 37.98 -33.42
C PHE A 7 -24.35 36.93 -33.62
N LEU A 8 -23.09 37.24 -33.25
CA LEU A 8 -21.94 36.36 -33.44
C LEU A 8 -21.32 35.88 -32.11
N ALA A 9 -22.11 35.73 -31.06
CA ALA A 9 -21.67 35.25 -29.75
C ALA A 9 -22.52 34.07 -29.21
N LEU A 10 -23.25 33.36 -30.09
CA LEU A 10 -24.18 32.29 -29.71
C LEU A 10 -23.89 30.92 -30.36
N CYS A 11 -22.77 30.77 -31.07
CA CYS A 11 -22.46 29.53 -31.81
C CYS A 11 -21.22 28.76 -31.32
N PHE A 12 -20.62 29.14 -30.19
CA PHE A 12 -19.58 28.35 -29.52
C PHE A 12 -20.07 27.83 -28.16
N SER A 13 -21.27 27.27 -28.14
CA SER A 13 -21.70 26.39 -27.05
C SER A 13 -21.11 25.01 -27.34
N THR A 14 -19.83 24.80 -27.02
CA THR A 14 -19.32 23.43 -26.90
C THR A 14 -20.16 22.76 -25.82
N ALA A 15 -21.03 21.84 -26.20
CA ALA A 15 -21.65 20.94 -25.24
C ALA A 15 -20.51 20.27 -24.50
N LEU A 16 -20.29 20.63 -23.24
CA LEU A 16 -19.49 19.84 -22.32
C LEU A 16 -20.40 18.65 -21.98
N PRO A 17 -20.15 17.41 -22.46
CA PRO A 17 -20.72 16.24 -21.81
C PRO A 17 -20.40 16.29 -20.31
N ALA A 18 -21.36 16.74 -19.52
CA ALA A 18 -21.29 16.78 -18.07
C ALA A 18 -21.41 15.38 -17.45
N GLN A 19 -21.83 14.39 -18.25
CA GLN A 19 -22.00 12.99 -17.86
C GLN A 19 -21.20 12.10 -18.81
N THR A 20 -20.47 11.14 -18.24
CA THR A 20 -19.75 10.11 -18.98
C THR A 20 -20.32 8.75 -18.55
N LEU A 21 -20.68 7.90 -19.52
CA LEU A 21 -21.08 6.53 -19.22
C LEU A 21 -19.81 5.67 -19.07
N ILE A 22 -19.73 4.88 -18.01
CA ILE A 22 -18.68 3.86 -17.80
C ILE A 22 -19.34 2.48 -17.73
N SER A 23 -18.73 1.49 -18.38
CA SER A 23 -19.21 0.11 -18.36
C SER A 23 -18.23 -0.75 -17.57
N ILE A 24 -18.69 -1.28 -16.44
CA ILE A 24 -17.90 -2.00 -15.46
C ILE A 24 -18.32 -3.47 -15.48
N GLU A 25 -17.39 -4.35 -15.86
CA GLU A 25 -17.61 -5.80 -15.85
C GLU A 25 -17.44 -6.40 -14.45
N HIS A 26 -16.55 -5.81 -13.63
CA HIS A 26 -16.19 -6.34 -12.32
C HIS A 26 -16.01 -5.24 -11.28
N SER A 27 -16.69 -5.35 -10.16
CA SER A 27 -16.61 -4.40 -9.05
C SER A 27 -16.72 -5.08 -7.68
N CYS A 28 -16.44 -4.33 -6.63
CA CYS A 28 -16.95 -4.61 -5.30
C CYS A 28 -17.67 -3.37 -4.78
N SER A 29 -18.88 -3.54 -4.24
CA SER A 29 -19.64 -2.50 -3.58
C SER A 29 -19.75 -2.82 -2.10
N PHE A 30 -19.74 -1.79 -1.27
CA PHE A 30 -19.58 -1.94 0.18
C PHE A 30 -20.58 -2.87 0.89
N ASP A 31 -21.82 -2.99 0.42
CA ASP A 31 -22.92 -3.70 1.11
C ASP A 31 -23.55 -4.85 0.31
N GLY A 32 -22.99 -5.20 -0.85
CA GLY A 32 -23.56 -6.21 -1.72
C GLY A 32 -23.05 -6.18 -3.16
N GLU A 33 -23.61 -7.05 -4.00
CA GLU A 33 -23.35 -7.03 -5.44
C GLU A 33 -24.14 -5.92 -6.11
N GLU A 34 -23.50 -5.24 -7.06
CA GLU A 34 -24.18 -4.34 -7.98
C GLU A 34 -24.63 -5.12 -9.21
N GLU A 35 -25.94 -5.15 -9.45
CA GLU A 35 -26.54 -5.83 -10.61
C GLU A 35 -26.38 -5.01 -11.89
N GLN A 36 -26.11 -3.72 -11.75
CA GLN A 36 -25.90 -2.77 -12.84
C GLN A 36 -24.43 -2.77 -13.28
N THR A 37 -24.20 -2.84 -14.59
CA THR A 37 -22.86 -2.78 -15.20
C THR A 37 -22.53 -1.41 -15.77
N ASP A 38 -23.53 -0.62 -16.16
CA ASP A 38 -23.33 0.69 -16.77
C ASP A 38 -23.67 1.80 -15.80
N PHE A 39 -22.75 2.73 -15.54
CA PHE A 39 -22.95 3.82 -14.58
C PHE A 39 -22.80 5.18 -15.24
N TYR A 40 -23.70 6.10 -14.90
CA TYR A 40 -23.56 7.51 -15.27
C TYR A 40 -22.65 8.22 -14.29
N THR A 41 -21.50 8.66 -14.78
CA THR A 41 -20.48 9.31 -13.94
C THR A 41 -20.43 10.82 -14.14
N PHE A 42 -20.12 11.50 -13.05
CA PHE A 42 -19.92 12.94 -12.93
C PHE A 42 -18.63 13.21 -12.14
N ASP A 43 -18.15 14.44 -12.19
CA ASP A 43 -17.00 14.82 -11.38
C ASP A 43 -17.26 14.63 -9.88
N ALA A 44 -16.19 14.26 -9.16
CA ALA A 44 -16.26 14.13 -7.72
C ALA A 44 -16.64 15.47 -7.08
N SER A 45 -17.50 15.39 -6.07
CA SER A 45 -17.80 16.52 -5.20
C SER A 45 -16.55 16.89 -4.40
N LYS A 46 -16.43 18.18 -4.05
CA LYS A 46 -15.35 18.67 -3.17
C LYS A 46 -15.29 17.91 -1.85
N GLU A 47 -16.44 17.44 -1.37
CA GLU A 47 -16.53 16.68 -0.13
C GLU A 47 -15.94 15.28 -0.27
N ALA A 48 -16.25 14.56 -1.36
CA ALA A 48 -15.65 13.27 -1.63
C ALA A 48 -14.13 13.38 -1.79
N ASP A 49 -13.65 14.39 -2.52
CA ASP A 49 -12.22 14.66 -2.65
C ASP A 49 -11.56 14.99 -1.28
N ARG A 50 -12.25 15.74 -0.42
CA ARG A 50 -11.79 16.04 0.95
C ARG A 50 -11.65 14.76 1.77
N ILE A 51 -12.69 13.92 1.81
CA ILE A 51 -12.69 12.66 2.59
C ILE A 51 -11.60 11.71 2.07
N VAL A 52 -11.52 11.52 0.75
CA VAL A 52 -10.47 10.69 0.14
C VAL A 52 -9.08 11.24 0.46
N GLY A 53 -8.90 12.56 0.38
CA GLY A 53 -7.64 13.21 0.74
C GLY A 53 -7.25 12.97 2.20
N GLU A 54 -8.19 13.10 3.14
CA GLU A 54 -7.95 12.82 4.56
C GLU A 54 -7.60 11.36 4.83
N ILE A 55 -8.32 10.42 4.20
CA ILE A 55 -8.02 8.99 4.30
C ILE A 55 -6.59 8.72 3.81
N LEU A 56 -6.25 9.17 2.60
CA LEU A 56 -4.93 8.97 2.01
C LEU A 56 -3.82 9.61 2.84
N ASN A 57 -4.03 10.82 3.35
CA ASN A 57 -3.08 11.51 4.22
C ASN A 57 -2.86 10.78 5.54
N SER A 58 -3.91 10.19 6.12
CA SER A 58 -3.83 9.44 7.40
C SER A 58 -2.90 8.23 7.33
N VAL A 59 -2.67 7.71 6.12
CA VAL A 59 -1.78 6.57 5.85
C VAL A 59 -0.59 6.94 4.97
N ASN A 60 -0.38 8.25 4.72
CA ASN A 60 0.71 8.81 3.91
C ASN A 60 0.80 8.22 2.49
N LEU A 61 -0.35 8.06 1.83
CA LEU A 61 -0.44 7.53 0.47
C LEU A 61 -0.85 8.62 -0.52
N ALA A 62 -0.33 8.55 -1.74
CA ALA A 62 -0.78 9.41 -2.84
C ALA A 62 -1.97 8.77 -3.58
N LYS A 63 -2.89 9.63 -4.08
CA LYS A 63 -4.03 9.20 -4.90
C LYS A 63 -3.54 8.64 -6.24
N ASN A 64 -3.84 7.39 -6.55
CA ASN A 64 -3.51 6.71 -7.81
C ASN A 64 -4.73 6.10 -8.52
N PHE A 65 -5.92 6.54 -8.13
CA PHE A 65 -7.21 6.16 -8.70
C PHE A 65 -8.03 7.42 -8.99
N VAL A 66 -9.01 7.29 -9.87
CA VAL A 66 -9.94 8.37 -10.20
C VAL A 66 -11.19 8.21 -9.32
N VAL A 67 -11.63 9.31 -8.73
CA VAL A 67 -12.88 9.35 -7.95
C VAL A 67 -13.95 10.03 -8.81
N LYS A 68 -15.11 9.41 -8.94
CA LYS A 68 -16.25 9.96 -9.68
C LYS A 68 -17.54 9.76 -8.89
N SER A 69 -18.44 10.74 -8.96
CA SER A 69 -19.81 10.50 -8.54
C SER A 69 -20.48 9.61 -9.58
N ALA A 70 -21.31 8.68 -9.14
CA ALA A 70 -22.05 7.75 -9.99
C ALA A 70 -23.44 7.43 -9.41
N ASP A 71 -24.29 6.81 -10.22
CA ASP A 71 -25.61 6.32 -9.85
C ASP A 71 -25.60 4.91 -9.21
N CYS A 72 -24.48 4.48 -8.66
CA CYS A 72 -24.38 3.26 -7.84
C CYS A 72 -25.18 3.40 -6.52
N LYS A 73 -25.39 2.31 -5.77
CA LYS A 73 -26.15 2.34 -4.50
C LYS A 73 -25.44 3.14 -3.41
N ASN A 74 -24.13 2.93 -3.27
CA ASN A 74 -23.30 3.50 -2.20
C ASN A 74 -21.93 3.95 -2.74
N ALA A 75 -20.89 3.13 -2.67
CA ALA A 75 -19.65 3.28 -3.38
C ALA A 75 -19.14 1.91 -3.83
N LEU A 76 -18.29 1.90 -4.86
CA LEU A 76 -17.64 0.71 -5.36
C LEU A 76 -16.23 1.00 -5.85
N ALA A 77 -15.35 0.01 -5.71
CA ALA A 77 -14.04 -0.04 -6.31
C ALA A 77 -14.06 -0.91 -7.57
N THR A 78 -13.40 -0.43 -8.62
CA THR A 78 -13.25 -1.18 -9.87
C THR A 78 -12.01 -0.76 -10.64
N THR A 79 -11.63 -1.56 -11.63
CA THR A 79 -10.61 -1.23 -12.61
C THR A 79 -11.19 -1.39 -14.00
N GLU A 80 -11.18 -0.33 -14.80
CA GLU A 80 -11.52 -0.37 -16.23
C GLU A 80 -10.23 -0.18 -17.04
N GLY A 81 -9.85 -1.21 -17.80
CA GLY A 81 -8.56 -1.25 -18.48
C GLY A 81 -7.38 -1.17 -17.50
N ARG A 82 -6.63 -0.07 -17.53
CA ARG A 82 -5.50 0.20 -16.61
C ARG A 82 -5.83 1.25 -15.54
N GLN A 83 -7.03 1.82 -15.57
CA GLN A 83 -7.42 2.91 -14.69
C GLN A 83 -8.27 2.37 -13.53
N ARG A 84 -7.83 2.69 -12.31
CA ARG A 84 -8.57 2.39 -11.08
C ARG A 84 -9.60 3.48 -10.82
N TYR A 85 -10.80 3.07 -10.44
CA TYR A 85 -11.89 3.97 -10.10
C TYR A 85 -12.45 3.66 -8.71
N ILE A 86 -12.83 4.72 -8.01
CA ILE A 86 -13.80 4.67 -6.93
C ILE A 86 -15.02 5.46 -7.42
N LEU A 87 -16.12 4.75 -7.61
CA LEU A 87 -17.41 5.34 -7.92
C LEU A 87 -18.20 5.47 -6.63
N TYR A 88 -18.89 6.59 -6.43
CA TYR A 88 -19.70 6.79 -5.24
C TYR A 88 -20.99 7.55 -5.55
N ASN A 89 -22.03 7.28 -4.78
CA ASN A 89 -23.30 7.96 -4.85
C ASN A 89 -23.26 9.23 -4.00
N THR A 90 -23.46 10.39 -4.64
CA THR A 90 -23.42 11.67 -3.92
C THR A 90 -24.51 11.74 -2.86
N THR A 91 -25.76 11.39 -3.18
CA THR A 91 -26.88 11.37 -2.21
C THR A 91 -26.57 10.48 -1.01
N PHE A 92 -25.90 9.35 -1.24
CA PHE A 92 -25.45 8.46 -0.18
C PHE A 92 -24.44 9.16 0.76
N LEU A 93 -23.38 9.77 0.22
CA LEU A 93 -22.40 10.48 1.05
C LEU A 93 -23.02 11.66 1.81
N GLU A 94 -24.00 12.34 1.23
CA GLU A 94 -24.66 13.47 1.90
C GLU A 94 -25.45 13.08 3.14
N LYS A 95 -25.99 11.86 3.20
CA LYS A 95 -26.66 11.34 4.42
C LYS A 95 -25.74 11.30 5.63
N PHE A 96 -24.42 11.25 5.41
CA PHE A 96 -23.44 11.20 6.50
C PHE A 96 -22.97 12.57 6.99
N LYS A 97 -23.48 13.67 6.42
CA LYS A 97 -23.13 15.04 6.84
C LYS A 97 -23.84 15.51 8.12
N GLU A 98 -24.89 14.81 8.55
CA GLU A 98 -25.86 15.39 9.50
C GLU A 98 -25.49 15.25 10.99
N THR A 99 -24.71 14.24 11.43
CA THR A 99 -24.32 14.07 12.85
C THR A 99 -23.02 13.28 13.07
N GLY A 100 -22.41 13.38 14.27
CA GLY A 100 -21.15 12.76 14.70
C GLY A 100 -20.93 11.31 14.26
N LYS A 101 -21.52 10.32 14.94
CA LYS A 101 -21.36 8.88 14.60
C LYS A 101 -21.68 8.54 13.14
N VAL A 102 -22.58 9.31 12.53
CA VAL A 102 -23.04 9.10 11.16
C VAL A 102 -21.94 9.55 10.17
N ARG A 103 -21.16 10.61 10.46
CA ARG A 103 -20.03 11.02 9.60
C ARG A 103 -19.05 9.91 9.27
N TRP A 104 -18.81 9.01 10.23
CA TRP A 104 -17.85 7.91 10.09
C TRP A 104 -18.30 6.85 9.10
N GLY A 105 -19.59 6.78 8.76
CA GLY A 105 -20.11 5.91 7.69
C GLY A 105 -19.48 6.24 6.33
N ALA A 106 -19.39 7.52 5.97
CA ALA A 106 -18.76 7.94 4.71
C ALA A 106 -17.26 7.59 4.66
N TYR A 107 -16.54 7.83 5.76
CA TYR A 107 -15.12 7.47 5.85
C TYR A 107 -14.92 5.96 5.82
N CYS A 108 -15.78 5.19 6.49
CA CYS A 108 -15.74 3.73 6.50
C CYS A 108 -15.85 3.16 5.09
N VAL A 109 -16.88 3.58 4.35
CA VAL A 109 -17.12 3.12 2.97
C VAL A 109 -15.96 3.48 2.06
N LEU A 110 -15.57 4.75 2.03
CA LEU A 110 -14.51 5.19 1.13
C LEU A 110 -13.15 4.59 1.52
N ALA A 111 -12.86 4.41 2.81
CA ALA A 111 -11.64 3.74 3.25
C ALA A 111 -11.63 2.26 2.85
N HIS A 112 -12.77 1.58 2.92
CA HIS A 112 -12.91 0.20 2.46
C HIS A 112 -12.63 0.09 0.95
N GLU A 113 -13.25 0.94 0.13
CA GLU A 113 -13.01 0.94 -1.34
C GLU A 113 -11.56 1.28 -1.69
N ILE A 114 -10.93 2.20 -0.93
CA ILE A 114 -9.50 2.47 -1.05
C ILE A 114 -8.68 1.23 -0.66
N GLY A 115 -9.09 0.51 0.39
CA GLY A 115 -8.45 -0.73 0.85
C GLY A 115 -8.33 -1.77 -0.26
N HIS A 116 -9.40 -1.98 -1.05
CA HIS A 116 -9.35 -2.86 -2.22
C HIS A 116 -8.26 -2.46 -3.22
N HIS A 117 -8.17 -1.17 -3.57
CA HIS A 117 -7.14 -0.68 -4.48
C HIS A 117 -5.73 -0.79 -3.91
N LEU A 118 -5.57 -0.62 -2.59
CA LEU A 118 -4.27 -0.72 -1.92
C LEU A 118 -3.79 -2.17 -1.80
N ASN A 119 -4.70 -3.10 -1.59
CA ASN A 119 -4.40 -4.53 -1.59
C ASN A 119 -4.19 -5.09 -3.00
N ASN A 120 -4.47 -4.28 -4.04
CA ASN A 120 -4.46 -4.68 -5.43
C ASN A 120 -5.38 -5.90 -5.65
N ASP A 121 -6.58 -5.79 -5.10
CA ASP A 121 -7.57 -6.85 -5.14
C ASP A 121 -8.02 -7.12 -6.58
N ASP A 122 -8.08 -8.40 -6.93
CA ASP A 122 -8.54 -8.84 -8.23
C ASP A 122 -10.07 -8.97 -8.21
N PHE A 123 -10.74 -7.96 -8.77
CA PHE A 123 -12.19 -7.91 -8.85
C PHE A 123 -12.80 -9.00 -9.75
N THR A 124 -12.00 -9.68 -10.58
CA THR A 124 -12.45 -10.75 -11.50
C THR A 124 -12.66 -12.10 -10.80
N ILE A 125 -12.23 -12.22 -9.54
CA ILE A 125 -12.34 -13.46 -8.77
C ILE A 125 -13.82 -13.81 -8.50
N SER A 126 -14.26 -14.96 -9.00
CA SER A 126 -15.58 -15.54 -8.73
C SER A 126 -15.63 -16.47 -7.51
N ASP A 127 -14.47 -16.82 -6.94
CA ASP A 127 -14.40 -17.65 -5.73
C ASP A 127 -14.90 -16.87 -4.50
N SER A 128 -16.08 -17.26 -4.02
CA SER A 128 -16.74 -16.69 -2.83
C SER A 128 -15.84 -16.63 -1.59
N LYS A 129 -15.05 -17.66 -1.32
CA LYS A 129 -14.20 -17.68 -0.11
C LYS A 129 -13.07 -16.67 -0.24
N LYS A 130 -12.48 -16.56 -1.43
CA LYS A 130 -11.43 -15.56 -1.70
C LYS A 130 -12.02 -14.15 -1.62
N ARG A 131 -13.17 -13.89 -2.25
CA ARG A 131 -13.87 -12.59 -2.16
C ARG A 131 -14.07 -12.17 -0.69
N LYS A 132 -14.62 -13.06 0.13
CA LYS A 132 -14.80 -12.81 1.57
C LYS A 132 -13.50 -12.47 2.30
N VAL A 133 -12.37 -13.06 1.91
CA VAL A 133 -11.06 -12.70 2.49
C VAL A 133 -10.64 -11.29 2.09
N LEU A 134 -10.85 -10.89 0.84
CA LEU A 134 -10.56 -9.53 0.36
C LEU A 134 -11.41 -8.49 1.10
N GLU A 135 -12.71 -8.75 1.27
CA GLU A 135 -13.61 -7.88 2.06
C GLU A 135 -13.11 -7.64 3.48
N LEU A 136 -12.71 -8.71 4.18
CA LEU A 136 -12.19 -8.61 5.55
C LEU A 136 -10.85 -7.87 5.61
N GLN A 137 -10.02 -7.98 4.58
CA GLN A 137 -8.78 -7.21 4.48
C GLN A 137 -9.05 -5.72 4.26
N ALA A 138 -10.03 -5.38 3.41
CA ALA A 138 -10.49 -4.01 3.20
C ALA A 138 -11.12 -3.43 4.49
N ASP A 139 -11.94 -4.18 5.22
CA ASP A 139 -12.51 -3.76 6.52
C ASP A 139 -11.41 -3.53 7.57
N LYS A 140 -10.40 -4.42 7.63
CA LYS A 140 -9.25 -4.26 8.52
C LYS A 140 -8.45 -3.00 8.17
N PHE A 141 -8.26 -2.71 6.89
CA PHE A 141 -7.63 -1.46 6.47
C PHE A 141 -8.46 -0.24 6.90
N ALA A 142 -9.77 -0.25 6.63
CA ALA A 142 -10.68 0.82 7.02
C ALA A 142 -10.63 1.08 8.54
N GLY A 143 -10.64 0.03 9.37
CA GLY A 143 -10.53 0.19 10.82
C GLY A 143 -9.27 0.94 11.28
N GLY A 144 -8.12 0.66 10.65
CA GLY A 144 -6.87 1.38 10.94
C GLY A 144 -6.89 2.85 10.49
N VAL A 145 -7.46 3.13 9.32
CA VAL A 145 -7.68 4.49 8.82
C VAL A 145 -8.57 5.29 9.78
N LEU A 146 -9.69 4.71 10.20
CA LEU A 146 -10.64 5.39 11.08
C LEU A 146 -10.01 5.70 12.45
N TYR A 147 -9.17 4.82 12.99
CA TYR A 147 -8.36 5.14 14.17
C TYR A 147 -7.45 6.34 13.94
N ASN A 148 -6.67 6.34 12.84
CA ASN A 148 -5.73 7.42 12.53
C ASN A 148 -6.43 8.78 12.36
N LEU A 149 -7.69 8.78 11.94
CA LEU A 149 -8.52 9.97 11.81
C LEU A 149 -9.23 10.38 13.12
N GLY A 150 -9.11 9.58 14.18
CA GLY A 150 -9.61 9.88 15.52
C GLY A 150 -11.01 9.33 15.84
N ALA A 151 -11.50 8.33 15.09
CA ALA A 151 -12.74 7.64 15.43
C ALA A 151 -12.59 6.77 16.68
N SER A 152 -13.60 6.74 17.55
CA SER A 152 -13.70 5.65 18.54
C SER A 152 -13.93 4.30 17.85
N LEU A 153 -13.70 3.19 18.56
CA LEU A 153 -13.97 1.87 18.00
C LEU A 153 -15.47 1.70 17.66
N GLU A 154 -16.35 2.19 18.52
CA GLU A 154 -17.80 2.15 18.30
C GLU A 154 -18.20 3.00 17.08
N GLU A 155 -17.56 4.15 16.89
CA GLU A 155 -17.76 5.00 15.71
C GLU A 155 -17.29 4.33 14.42
N ALA A 156 -16.16 3.63 14.46
CA ALA A 156 -15.67 2.88 13.32
C ALA A 156 -16.65 1.77 12.92
N GLN A 157 -17.09 0.98 13.91
CA GLN A 157 -18.01 -0.15 13.69
C GLN A 157 -19.42 0.29 13.27
N ALA A 158 -19.87 1.48 13.67
CA ALA A 158 -21.17 2.02 13.28
C ALA A 158 -21.36 2.08 11.75
N GLY A 159 -20.28 2.25 10.98
CA GLY A 159 -20.34 2.21 9.51
C GLY A 159 -20.81 0.85 8.97
N ILE A 160 -20.38 -0.26 9.57
CA ILE A 160 -20.84 -1.61 9.20
C ILE A 160 -22.32 -1.79 9.57
N GLU A 161 -22.71 -1.32 10.76
CA GLU A 161 -24.07 -1.47 11.28
C GLU A 161 -25.10 -0.66 10.47
N LEU A 162 -24.74 0.54 10.03
CA LEU A 162 -25.63 1.44 9.29
C LEU A 162 -25.89 1.00 7.85
N LEU A 163 -24.98 0.21 7.27
CA LEU A 163 -24.89 0.01 5.84
C LEU A 163 -25.09 -1.42 5.38
N GLN A 164 -24.96 -2.39 6.28
CA GLN A 164 -25.19 -3.76 5.86
C GLN A 164 -26.64 -4.02 5.50
N SER A 165 -26.84 -4.47 4.26
CA SER A 165 -28.02 -5.25 3.89
C SER A 165 -28.05 -6.53 4.74
N THR A 166 -29.26 -6.98 5.10
CA THR A 166 -29.49 -8.04 6.07
C THR A 166 -28.81 -9.38 5.68
N GLY A 167 -27.68 -9.71 6.31
CA GLY A 167 -27.11 -11.07 6.33
C GLY A 167 -25.77 -11.27 5.60
N GLU A 168 -25.25 -12.49 5.66
CA GLU A 168 -24.11 -12.95 4.86
C GLU A 168 -24.55 -13.17 3.40
N SER A 169 -23.69 -12.82 2.44
CA SER A 169 -23.92 -13.13 1.01
C SER A 169 -22.81 -14.01 0.44
N ASN A 170 -22.90 -14.32 -0.87
CA ASN A 170 -21.86 -15.09 -1.55
C ASN A 170 -20.52 -14.33 -1.58
N THR A 171 -20.56 -13.01 -1.73
CA THR A 171 -19.38 -12.17 -1.86
C THR A 171 -19.01 -11.46 -0.56
N HIS A 172 -19.98 -11.24 0.34
CA HIS A 172 -19.78 -10.43 1.54
C HIS A 172 -19.86 -11.26 2.83
N PRO A 173 -18.89 -11.12 3.75
CA PRO A 173 -18.94 -11.76 5.07
C PRO A 173 -20.09 -11.22 5.94
N PRO A 174 -20.52 -11.96 6.98
CA PRO A 174 -21.51 -11.48 7.94
C PRO A 174 -21.00 -10.26 8.74
N ALA A 175 -21.94 -9.41 9.20
CA ALA A 175 -21.70 -8.23 10.06
C ALA A 175 -20.60 -8.42 11.10
N ARG A 176 -20.75 -9.48 11.90
CA ARG A 176 -19.84 -9.78 13.01
C ARG A 176 -18.40 -9.96 12.54
N ALA A 177 -18.19 -10.58 11.37
CA ALA A 177 -16.86 -10.85 10.86
C ALA A 177 -16.21 -9.57 10.35
N ARG A 178 -16.98 -8.73 9.64
CA ARG A 178 -16.55 -7.41 9.18
C ARG A 178 -16.20 -6.48 10.34
N ALA A 179 -17.08 -6.42 11.35
CA ALA A 179 -16.88 -5.63 12.56
C ALA A 179 -15.65 -6.08 13.38
N GLU A 180 -15.37 -7.39 13.43
CA GLU A 180 -14.18 -7.94 14.07
C GLU A 180 -12.89 -7.61 13.28
N ALA A 181 -12.92 -7.74 11.95
CA ALA A 181 -11.79 -7.37 11.09
C ALA A 181 -11.45 -5.88 11.23
N MET A 182 -12.47 -5.03 11.23
CA MET A 182 -12.33 -3.60 11.50
C MET A 182 -11.77 -3.32 12.89
N ALA A 183 -12.28 -3.97 13.93
CA ALA A 183 -11.76 -3.83 15.29
C ALA A 183 -10.29 -4.25 15.39
N SER A 184 -9.90 -5.32 14.69
CA SER A 184 -8.50 -5.73 14.58
C SER A 184 -7.65 -4.63 13.93
N GLY A 185 -8.12 -4.05 12.82
CA GLY A 185 -7.46 -2.94 12.15
C GLY A 185 -7.24 -1.72 13.04
N TRP A 186 -8.30 -1.31 13.73
CA TRP A 186 -8.32 -0.18 14.65
C TRP A 186 -7.34 -0.40 15.82
N LYS A 187 -7.39 -1.56 16.47
CA LYS A 187 -6.49 -1.91 17.59
C LYS A 187 -5.02 -1.96 17.16
N ASN A 188 -4.74 -2.48 15.96
CA ASN A 188 -3.38 -2.50 15.44
C ASN A 188 -2.84 -1.08 15.23
N ALA A 189 -3.66 -0.16 14.71
CA ALA A 189 -3.25 1.24 14.56
C ALA A 189 -3.02 1.90 15.94
N GLN A 190 -3.90 1.64 16.91
CA GLN A 190 -3.71 2.09 18.29
C GLN A 190 -2.38 1.66 18.89
N GLU A 191 -2.03 0.39 18.71
CA GLU A 191 -0.77 -0.17 19.22
C GLU A 191 0.46 0.50 18.57
N VAL A 192 0.41 0.72 17.25
CA VAL A 192 1.47 1.41 16.51
C VAL A 192 1.68 2.84 17.05
N HIS A 193 0.60 3.56 17.34
CA HIS A 193 0.68 4.92 17.91
C HIS A 193 1.21 4.91 19.34
N ARG A 194 0.76 3.96 20.17
CA ARG A 194 1.27 3.77 21.54
C ARG A 194 2.78 3.56 21.55
N HIS A 195 3.29 2.66 20.72
CA HIS A 195 4.73 2.40 20.62
C HIS A 195 5.53 3.58 20.05
N ARG A 196 4.93 4.43 19.20
CA ARG A 196 5.58 5.67 18.77
C ARG A 196 5.70 6.65 19.93
N ALA A 197 4.62 6.85 20.68
CA ALA A 197 4.62 7.73 21.86
C ALA A 197 5.63 7.28 22.93
N GLU A 198 5.74 5.97 23.18
CA GLU A 198 6.73 5.40 24.11
C GLU A 198 8.17 5.68 23.67
N ARG A 199 8.49 5.51 22.38
CA ARG A 199 9.84 5.79 21.85
C ARG A 199 10.20 7.26 21.86
N ASP A 200 9.24 8.15 21.66
CA ASP A 200 9.49 9.59 21.65
C ASP A 200 9.55 10.16 23.08
N GLY A 201 8.89 9.52 24.06
CA GLY A 201 9.03 9.82 25.49
C GLY A 201 10.38 9.39 26.08
N ASP A 202 10.98 8.31 25.58
CA ASP A 202 12.30 7.81 26.03
C ASP A 202 13.47 8.68 25.50
N ARG A 203 13.26 9.42 24.40
CA ARG A 203 14.28 10.31 23.81
C ARG A 203 14.53 11.61 24.58
N THR A 204 13.75 11.93 25.60
CA THR A 204 13.95 13.15 26.41
C THR A 204 14.85 12.97 27.63
N GLU A 205 15.31 11.75 27.96
CA GLU A 205 16.11 11.51 29.17
C GLU A 205 17.59 11.17 28.98
N ASP A 206 18.10 10.92 27.77
CA ASP A 206 19.52 10.57 27.61
C ASP A 206 20.33 11.62 26.83
N THR A 207 20.70 12.70 27.53
CA THR A 207 21.84 13.55 27.16
C THR A 207 22.98 13.32 28.14
N THR A 208 23.56 12.12 28.12
CA THR A 208 24.87 11.88 28.73
C THR A 208 25.81 11.17 27.75
N PRO A 209 26.97 11.74 27.38
CA PRO A 209 27.87 11.13 26.40
C PRO A 209 28.53 9.86 26.96
N PRO A 210 28.60 8.73 26.21
CA PRO A 210 29.26 7.53 26.70
C PRO A 210 30.80 7.69 26.68
N LYS A 211 31.40 7.26 27.79
CA LYS A 211 32.82 7.31 28.08
C LYS A 211 33.56 6.18 27.34
N ASN A 212 34.59 6.57 26.60
CA ASN A 212 35.53 5.75 25.85
C ASN A 212 36.37 4.84 26.77
N THR A 213 36.45 3.54 26.44
CA THR A 213 37.59 2.68 26.84
C THR A 213 37.88 1.63 25.77
N ASN A 214 38.95 1.87 25.00
CA ASN A 214 39.65 0.88 24.18
C ASN A 214 40.65 0.09 25.03
N GLN A 215 40.76 -1.23 24.82
CA GLN A 215 42.03 -1.88 24.41
C GLN A 215 41.86 -3.40 24.11
N PRO A 216 42.81 -4.02 23.35
CA PRO A 216 42.55 -5.09 22.39
C PRO A 216 43.22 -6.43 22.75
N THR A 217 42.88 -7.48 22.00
CA THR A 217 43.69 -8.72 21.92
C THR A 217 43.79 -9.25 20.48
N LYS A 218 45.03 -9.52 20.05
CA LYS A 218 45.46 -10.17 18.80
C LYS A 218 45.53 -11.70 18.98
N SER A 219 45.23 -12.48 17.92
CA SER A 219 46.20 -13.35 17.22
C SER A 219 45.54 -14.33 16.21
N GLU A 220 46.14 -14.37 15.01
CA GLU A 220 45.99 -15.19 13.78
C GLU A 220 46.77 -16.55 13.86
N PRO A 221 46.98 -17.41 12.80
CA PRO A 221 46.29 -17.69 11.50
C PRO A 221 46.31 -19.18 10.98
N GLN A 222 45.86 -19.40 9.72
CA GLN A 222 46.18 -20.46 8.69
C GLN A 222 45.37 -21.78 8.64
N GLY A 223 44.98 -22.36 7.47
CA GLY A 223 45.30 -22.07 6.06
C GLY A 223 44.62 -22.99 4.99
N LYS A 224 44.80 -22.57 3.72
CA LYS A 224 44.87 -23.22 2.36
C LYS A 224 43.90 -24.34 1.87
N ASP A 225 43.14 -23.95 0.82
CA ASP A 225 43.08 -24.44 -0.58
C ASP A 225 42.90 -25.94 -0.95
N SER A 226 41.86 -26.24 -1.75
CA SER A 226 41.96 -26.94 -3.05
C SER A 226 40.58 -27.12 -3.70
N GLY A 227 40.48 -26.92 -5.02
CA GLY A 227 39.22 -26.96 -5.78
C GLY A 227 38.89 -28.29 -6.46
N ALA A 228 37.61 -28.47 -6.83
CA ALA A 228 37.14 -28.86 -8.16
C ALA A 228 35.62 -29.18 -8.22
N LYS A 229 35.00 -28.67 -9.30
CA LYS A 229 33.80 -29.10 -10.04
C LYS A 229 32.39 -28.87 -9.44
N LEU A 230 31.65 -28.00 -10.16
CA LEU A 230 30.22 -27.71 -10.04
C LEU A 230 29.35 -28.94 -10.40
N PRO A 231 28.37 -29.33 -9.57
CA PRO A 231 27.24 -30.13 -10.02
C PRO A 231 26.07 -29.25 -10.49
N GLU A 232 25.41 -29.75 -11.52
CA GLU A 232 24.27 -29.20 -12.23
C GLU A 232 23.04 -29.07 -11.32
N ILE A 233 22.37 -27.91 -11.38
CA ILE A 233 21.32 -27.48 -10.45
C ILE A 233 19.96 -28.01 -10.91
N GLU A 234 19.35 -28.89 -10.12
CA GLU A 234 17.90 -29.11 -10.18
C GLU A 234 17.20 -27.96 -9.44
N LYS A 235 16.53 -27.09 -10.21
CA LYS A 235 15.80 -25.90 -9.73
C LYS A 235 14.62 -26.32 -8.86
N LYS A 236 14.78 -26.30 -7.54
CA LYS A 236 13.64 -26.31 -6.61
C LYS A 236 13.52 -24.93 -5.92
N PRO A 237 12.36 -24.24 -6.02
CA PRO A 237 12.13 -23.02 -5.27
C PRO A 237 12.23 -23.31 -3.76
N PRO A 238 12.89 -22.45 -2.96
CA PRO A 238 12.95 -22.62 -1.52
C PRO A 238 11.55 -22.42 -0.90
N THR A 239 11.19 -23.34 -0.01
CA THR A 239 9.95 -23.28 0.79
C THR A 239 10.05 -22.13 1.79
N GLN A 240 9.06 -21.23 1.79
CA GLN A 240 8.95 -20.11 2.71
C GLN A 240 8.92 -20.58 4.19
N PRO A 241 9.63 -19.91 5.11
CA PRO A 241 9.20 -19.87 6.50
C PRO A 241 7.91 -19.05 6.56
N GLN A 242 6.76 -19.71 6.73
CA GLN A 242 5.53 -19.02 7.09
C GLN A 242 5.64 -18.54 8.53
N VAL A 243 5.79 -17.23 8.74
CA VAL A 243 5.59 -16.59 10.04
C VAL A 243 4.67 -15.38 9.86
N ASP A 244 3.70 -15.32 10.78
CA ASP A 244 2.55 -14.44 10.90
C ASP A 244 2.86 -12.95 10.63
N GLN A 245 2.20 -12.35 9.63
CA GLN A 245 2.31 -10.93 9.31
C GLN A 245 1.52 -10.13 10.35
N THR A 246 2.23 -9.61 11.35
CA THR A 246 1.65 -9.27 12.66
C THR A 246 1.14 -7.83 12.81
N ALA A 247 1.22 -6.95 11.80
CA ALA A 247 0.64 -5.60 11.87
C ALA A 247 0.11 -5.06 10.52
N VAL A 248 -0.97 -4.27 10.54
CA VAL A 248 -1.53 -3.57 9.35
C VAL A 248 -0.46 -2.73 8.65
N SER A 249 0.44 -2.12 9.42
CA SER A 249 1.59 -1.36 8.90
C SER A 249 2.51 -2.21 8.02
N ASP A 250 2.74 -3.47 8.37
CA ASP A 250 3.62 -4.35 7.62
C ASP A 250 2.98 -4.76 6.29
N GLN A 251 1.66 -4.95 6.28
CA GLN A 251 0.90 -5.19 5.05
C GLN A 251 0.93 -3.95 4.13
N LEU A 252 0.77 -2.75 4.70
CA LEU A 252 0.86 -1.50 3.93
C LEU A 252 2.25 -1.31 3.32
N PHE A 253 3.30 -1.55 4.09
CA PHE A 253 4.68 -1.52 3.58
C PHE A 253 4.91 -2.57 2.50
N ARG A 254 4.43 -3.80 2.71
CA ARG A 254 4.51 -4.87 1.71
C ARG A 254 3.84 -4.44 0.40
N ASN A 255 2.63 -3.90 0.45
CA ASN A 255 1.91 -3.45 -0.74
C ASN A 255 2.62 -2.27 -1.42
N ALA A 256 3.14 -1.32 -0.64
CA ALA A 256 3.88 -0.17 -1.16
C ALA A 256 5.16 -0.59 -1.91
N LEU A 257 5.87 -1.61 -1.40
CA LEU A 257 7.10 -2.16 -1.98
C LEU A 257 6.90 -2.88 -3.32
N VAL A 258 5.74 -3.50 -3.57
CA VAL A 258 5.49 -4.28 -4.79
C VAL A 258 5.57 -3.39 -6.03
N GLY A 259 6.42 -3.73 -6.99
CA GLY A 259 6.63 -2.96 -8.21
C GLY A 259 8.10 -2.86 -8.58
N GLN A 260 8.39 -1.99 -9.56
CA GLN A 260 9.75 -1.78 -10.04
C GLN A 260 10.33 -0.47 -9.47
N TRP A 261 11.55 -0.56 -8.97
CA TRP A 261 12.30 0.48 -8.30
C TRP A 261 13.66 0.63 -8.94
N GLU A 262 14.19 1.84 -8.94
CA GLU A 262 15.48 2.18 -9.51
C GLU A 262 16.28 3.05 -8.55
N ALA A 263 17.52 2.65 -8.26
CA ALA A 263 18.48 3.45 -7.54
C ALA A 263 19.67 3.72 -8.47
N THR A 264 20.05 4.98 -8.60
CA THR A 264 21.29 5.37 -9.29
C THR A 264 22.22 6.03 -8.29
N TYR A 265 23.45 5.54 -8.22
CA TYR A 265 24.50 6.13 -7.38
C TYR A 265 25.86 5.98 -8.06
N SER A 266 26.83 6.78 -7.63
CA SER A 266 28.22 6.66 -8.06
C SER A 266 29.10 6.37 -6.85
N ASP A 267 30.04 5.44 -7.02
CA ASP A 267 31.07 5.11 -6.05
C ASP A 267 32.37 5.91 -6.27
N GLY A 268 32.35 6.91 -7.16
CA GLY A 268 33.51 7.71 -7.56
C GLY A 268 34.32 7.13 -8.72
N TYR A 269 34.03 5.90 -9.16
CA TYR A 269 34.70 5.24 -10.28
C TYR A 269 33.73 4.76 -11.37
N SER A 270 32.53 4.35 -10.97
CA SER A 270 31.49 3.85 -11.86
C SER A 270 30.15 4.54 -11.58
N ASN A 271 29.34 4.64 -12.63
CA ASN A 271 27.92 4.91 -12.49
C ASN A 271 27.20 3.59 -12.29
N ILE A 272 26.59 3.41 -11.12
CA ILE A 272 25.88 2.21 -10.74
C ILE A 272 24.39 2.50 -10.84
N ASN A 273 23.69 1.67 -11.60
CA ASN A 273 22.24 1.68 -11.67
C ASN A 273 21.70 0.33 -11.23
N ASN A 274 20.82 0.33 -10.24
CA ASN A 274 20.18 -0.86 -9.70
C ASN A 274 18.69 -0.77 -9.95
N ILE A 275 18.15 -1.70 -10.74
CA ILE A 275 16.72 -1.82 -11.00
C ILE A 275 16.22 -3.08 -10.30
N VAL A 276 15.27 -2.94 -9.38
CA VAL A 276 14.71 -4.05 -8.61
C VAL A 276 13.21 -4.14 -8.86
N THR A 277 12.72 -5.34 -9.16
CA THR A 277 11.30 -5.67 -9.20
C THR A 277 10.96 -6.54 -8.00
N LEU A 278 10.01 -6.09 -7.18
CA LEU A 278 9.47 -6.84 -6.03
C LEU A 278 8.04 -7.30 -6.33
N ASN A 279 7.79 -8.60 -6.21
CA ASN A 279 6.50 -9.23 -6.48
C ASN A 279 5.72 -9.50 -5.19
N ALA A 280 4.38 -9.39 -5.25
CA ALA A 280 3.49 -9.57 -4.11
C ALA A 280 3.65 -10.93 -3.39
N ASN A 281 4.09 -11.97 -4.10
CA ASN A 281 4.35 -13.30 -3.55
C ASN A 281 5.65 -13.38 -2.70
N GLY A 282 6.34 -12.26 -2.45
CA GLY A 282 7.58 -12.23 -1.66
C GLY A 282 8.82 -12.66 -2.45
N THR A 283 8.76 -12.60 -3.78
CA THR A 283 9.95 -12.81 -4.65
C THR A 283 10.37 -11.50 -5.28
N GLY A 284 11.64 -11.38 -5.65
CA GLY A 284 12.14 -10.22 -6.37
C GLY A 284 13.32 -10.56 -7.27
N VAL A 285 13.57 -9.66 -8.23
CA VAL A 285 14.73 -9.71 -9.12
C VAL A 285 15.36 -8.32 -9.22
N GLY A 286 16.67 -8.26 -9.04
CA GLY A 286 17.48 -7.06 -9.18
C GLY A 286 18.43 -7.16 -10.36
N TYR A 287 18.57 -6.08 -11.12
CA TYR A 287 19.51 -5.92 -12.21
C TYR A 287 20.48 -4.80 -11.84
N LEU A 288 21.76 -5.15 -11.76
CA LEU A 288 22.84 -4.21 -11.49
C LEU A 288 23.54 -3.88 -12.79
N TYR A 289 23.54 -2.60 -13.15
CA TYR A 289 24.26 -2.05 -14.29
C TYR A 289 25.45 -1.23 -13.78
N MET A 290 26.61 -1.45 -14.39
CA MET A 290 27.81 -0.63 -14.17
C MET A 290 28.15 0.06 -15.49
N ASN A 291 28.18 1.38 -15.48
CA ASN A 291 28.44 2.21 -16.67
C ASN A 291 27.52 1.86 -17.86
N GLY A 292 26.25 1.54 -17.56
CA GLY A 292 25.23 1.18 -18.55
C GLY A 292 25.25 -0.28 -19.02
N ILE A 293 26.21 -1.10 -18.57
CA ILE A 293 26.32 -2.52 -18.93
C ILE A 293 25.79 -3.37 -17.77
N LEU A 294 24.95 -4.36 -18.08
CA LEU A 294 24.46 -5.30 -17.07
C LEU A 294 25.64 -6.08 -16.48
N ALA A 295 25.93 -5.85 -15.20
CA ALA A 295 27.01 -6.47 -14.46
C ALA A 295 26.54 -7.70 -13.68
N ASN A 296 25.32 -7.67 -13.12
CA ASN A 296 24.81 -8.77 -12.30
C ASN A 296 23.27 -8.82 -12.29
N THR A 297 22.74 -10.03 -12.11
CA THR A 297 21.31 -10.29 -11.86
C THR A 297 21.18 -11.02 -10.54
N VAL A 298 20.38 -10.46 -9.62
CA VAL A 298 20.18 -10.98 -8.27
C VAL A 298 18.74 -11.42 -8.12
N TYR A 299 18.53 -12.61 -7.55
CA TYR A 299 17.20 -13.08 -7.17
C TYR A 299 17.07 -13.06 -5.66
N VAL A 300 15.97 -12.51 -5.16
CA VAL A 300 15.71 -12.41 -3.73
C VAL A 300 14.36 -13.00 -3.36
N SER A 301 14.28 -13.55 -2.15
CA SER A 301 13.03 -13.68 -1.43
C SER A 301 12.97 -12.57 -0.38
N TRP A 302 11.82 -11.95 -0.21
CA TRP A 302 11.67 -10.81 0.67
C TRP A 302 10.35 -10.83 1.46
N GLN A 303 10.36 -10.11 2.58
CA GLN A 303 9.20 -9.91 3.43
C GLN A 303 9.32 -8.61 4.21
N VAL A 304 8.22 -8.20 4.84
CA VAL A 304 8.20 -7.10 5.79
C VAL A 304 7.86 -7.63 7.17
N GLN A 305 8.61 -7.20 8.17
CA GLN A 305 8.30 -7.47 9.56
C GLN A 305 8.65 -6.24 10.41
N ARG A 306 7.69 -5.74 11.18
CA ARG A 306 7.84 -4.60 12.10
C ARG A 306 8.45 -3.36 11.43
N GLY A 307 8.05 -3.07 10.20
CA GLY A 307 8.55 -1.94 9.40
C GLY A 307 9.94 -2.13 8.77
N TYR A 308 10.51 -3.34 8.81
CA TYR A 308 11.77 -3.67 8.16
C TYR A 308 11.55 -4.51 6.91
N TYR A 309 12.27 -4.18 5.83
CA TYR A 309 12.38 -4.98 4.63
C TYR A 309 13.49 -5.99 4.86
N MET A 310 13.15 -7.27 4.83
CA MET A 310 14.09 -8.37 4.99
C MET A 310 14.20 -9.09 3.66
N GLU A 311 15.42 -9.25 3.18
CA GLU A 311 15.71 -9.97 1.94
C GLU A 311 16.74 -11.07 2.16
N GLN A 312 16.56 -12.17 1.43
CA GLN A 312 17.47 -13.29 1.38
C GLN A 312 17.81 -13.60 -0.08
N TYR A 313 19.10 -13.83 -0.34
CA TYR A 313 19.65 -14.00 -1.67
C TYR A 313 19.55 -15.47 -2.10
N ALA A 314 18.90 -15.73 -3.23
CA ALA A 314 18.61 -17.08 -3.69
C ALA A 314 19.88 -17.93 -3.84
N GLY A 315 19.84 -19.16 -3.33
CA GLY A 315 20.97 -20.09 -3.41
C GLY A 315 22.13 -19.79 -2.45
N THR A 316 21.94 -18.87 -1.50
CA THR A 316 22.96 -18.50 -0.51
C THR A 316 22.38 -18.44 0.90
N GLN A 317 23.26 -18.36 1.91
CA GLN A 317 22.88 -18.09 3.30
C GLN A 317 22.85 -16.58 3.61
N TYR A 318 23.01 -15.74 2.59
CA TYR A 318 23.13 -14.30 2.76
C TYR A 318 21.76 -13.63 2.88
N TYR A 319 21.68 -12.65 3.78
CA TYR A 319 20.50 -11.83 4.01
C TYR A 319 20.88 -10.38 4.32
N SER A 320 19.89 -9.50 4.16
CA SER A 320 19.95 -8.12 4.65
C SER A 320 18.61 -7.72 5.25
N THR A 321 18.67 -6.89 6.28
CA THR A 321 17.53 -6.26 6.93
C THR A 321 17.68 -4.75 6.78
N LEU A 322 16.65 -4.09 6.27
CA LEU A 322 16.68 -2.66 5.97
C LEU A 322 15.48 -1.96 6.59
N ALA A 323 15.72 -0.87 7.33
CA ALA A 323 14.65 -0.01 7.80
C ALA A 323 14.04 0.73 6.59
N ILE A 324 12.72 0.68 6.47
CA ILE A 324 12.00 1.24 5.32
C ILE A 324 11.45 2.62 5.70
N ALA A 325 11.64 3.59 4.81
CA ALA A 325 10.84 4.81 4.82
C ALA A 325 10.39 5.17 3.40
N PHE A 326 9.18 5.70 3.31
CA PHE A 326 8.57 6.17 2.07
C PHE A 326 8.39 7.68 2.12
N ASN A 327 8.72 8.35 1.01
CA ASN A 327 8.36 9.74 0.77
C ASN A 327 7.41 9.77 -0.45
N GLY A 328 6.11 9.63 -0.15
CA GLY A 328 5.10 9.32 -1.16
C GLY A 328 5.31 7.93 -1.80
N ASN A 329 4.63 7.69 -2.91
CA ASN A 329 4.65 6.37 -3.57
C ASN A 329 5.86 6.16 -4.51
N ASN A 330 6.61 7.23 -4.77
CA ASN A 330 7.64 7.25 -5.82
C ASN A 330 9.04 7.21 -5.27
N TYR A 331 9.24 7.53 -3.99
CA TYR A 331 10.54 7.54 -3.36
C TYR A 331 10.53 6.63 -2.14
N MET A 332 11.49 5.71 -2.13
CA MET A 332 11.75 4.82 -1.01
C MET A 332 13.19 5.02 -0.57
N SER A 333 13.42 5.09 0.73
CA SER A 333 14.74 4.97 1.31
C SER A 333 14.83 3.68 2.11
N LEU A 334 15.87 2.90 1.87
CA LEU A 334 16.21 1.71 2.64
C LEU A 334 17.50 1.96 3.40
N THR A 335 17.43 1.92 4.72
CA THR A 335 18.62 2.06 5.58
C THR A 335 19.09 0.70 6.02
N MET A 336 20.33 0.34 5.70
CA MET A 336 20.91 -0.94 6.08
C MET A 336 20.95 -1.07 7.60
N ALA A 337 20.18 -2.01 8.16
CA ALA A 337 20.12 -2.25 9.61
C ALA A 337 21.01 -3.44 10.00
N GLU A 338 21.03 -4.48 9.18
CA GLU A 338 21.82 -5.70 9.41
C GLU A 338 22.13 -6.40 8.10
N THR A 339 23.30 -7.03 7.99
CA THR A 339 23.65 -7.91 6.87
C THR A 339 24.72 -8.89 7.31
N ASN A 340 24.70 -10.11 6.76
CA ASN A 340 25.76 -11.10 6.92
C ASN A 340 26.60 -11.29 5.64
N MET A 341 26.46 -10.39 4.66
CA MET A 341 27.23 -10.44 3.43
C MET A 341 28.69 -10.01 3.66
N PRO A 342 29.70 -10.81 3.26
CA PRO A 342 31.11 -10.49 3.46
C PRO A 342 31.55 -9.16 2.84
N ASN A 343 30.91 -8.74 1.74
CA ASN A 343 31.14 -7.47 1.04
C ASN A 343 29.84 -6.65 0.93
N GLY A 344 28.95 -6.76 1.93
CA GLY A 344 27.71 -6.00 1.98
C GLY A 344 27.95 -4.51 2.21
N LEU A 345 26.91 -3.70 1.96
CA LEU A 345 26.94 -2.28 2.32
C LEU A 345 27.06 -2.14 3.84
N PRO A 346 27.81 -1.13 4.34
CA PRO A 346 27.90 -0.87 5.78
C PRO A 346 26.53 -0.64 6.41
N VAL A 347 26.35 -1.12 7.65
CA VAL A 347 25.19 -0.76 8.48
C VAL A 347 25.11 0.76 8.61
N GLY A 348 23.90 1.31 8.47
CA GLY A 348 23.63 2.75 8.41
C GLY A 348 23.65 3.34 6.99
N THR A 349 24.10 2.59 5.98
CA THR A 349 24.04 3.05 4.57
C THR A 349 22.58 3.25 4.16
N VAL A 350 22.27 4.41 3.58
CA VAL A 350 20.94 4.73 3.05
C VAL A 350 20.95 4.61 1.54
N LEU A 351 20.09 3.77 1.00
CA LEU A 351 19.83 3.64 -0.43
C LEU A 351 18.54 4.34 -0.80
N TYR A 352 18.58 5.15 -1.86
CA TYR A 352 17.42 5.87 -2.36
C TYR A 352 16.95 5.25 -3.67
N TYR A 353 15.68 4.88 -3.71
CA TYR A 353 15.02 4.27 -4.84
C TYR A 353 13.89 5.18 -5.33
N THR A 354 13.78 5.28 -6.65
CA THR A 354 12.68 5.92 -7.34
C THR A 354 11.84 4.87 -8.05
N ARG A 355 10.52 5.00 -8.03
CA ARG A 355 9.62 4.04 -8.69
C ARG A 355 9.67 4.20 -10.21
N ARG A 356 9.72 3.08 -10.92
CA ARG A 356 9.57 3.04 -12.38
C ARG A 356 8.09 2.81 -12.74
N TYR A 357 7.59 3.59 -13.69
CA TYR A 357 6.22 3.53 -14.20
C TYR A 357 6.12 2.73 -15.49
#